data_AF-A0A7W3QSC3-F1
#
_entry.id   AF-A0A7W3QSC3-F1
#
_cell.length_a   1.000
_cell.length_b   1.000
_cell.length_c   1.000
_cell.angle_alpha   90.00
_cell.angle_beta   90.00
_cell.angle_gamma   90.00
#
_symmetry.space_group_name_H-M   'P 1'
#
loop_
_entity.id
_entity.type
_entity.pdbx_description
1 polymer ?
#
loop_
_entity_poly.entity_id
_entity_poly.type
_entity_poly.pdbx_seq_one_letter_code
_entity_poly.pdbx_strand_id
1 'polypeptide(L)'
;MGSLAVQDRPAAARILRGRGSVFLTQHRARAGVPALDVCLVTGRTRLSDRRAAEILEAATRPLAHPQVRDAVEPVLLGGWTLQQLRHSALTHEAEEGTNMPTWLARSRHASVRSLERYARPGIDAVADYVARRDPQARHRT
;
A
#
# COMPACT_ATOMS: atom_id res chain seq x y z
N MET A 1 -32.76 12.18 8.18
CA MET A 1 -31.82 12.94 9.03
C MET A 1 -31.15 11.97 9.99
N GLY A 2 -29.88 11.67 9.77
CA GLY A 2 -29.11 10.70 10.56
C GLY A 2 -27.66 10.73 10.09
N SER A 3 -26.92 11.69 10.66
CA SER A 3 -25.53 12.03 10.34
C SER A 3 -24.60 10.85 10.60
N LEU A 4 -23.96 10.31 9.55
CA LEU A 4 -22.79 9.44 9.72
C LEU A 4 -21.59 10.34 9.93
N ALA A 5 -21.30 10.59 11.20
CA ALA A 5 -20.12 11.29 11.66
C ALA A 5 -18.86 10.66 11.02
N VAL A 6 -18.15 11.49 10.26
CA VAL A 6 -16.76 11.30 9.87
C VAL A 6 -15.96 11.15 11.17
N GLN A 7 -15.66 9.90 11.54
CA GLN A 7 -14.66 9.64 12.56
C GLN A 7 -13.30 9.70 11.89
N ASP A 8 -12.72 10.89 12.00
CA ASP A 8 -11.32 11.18 11.82
C ASP A 8 -10.49 10.25 12.74
N ARG A 9 -9.74 9.33 12.13
CA ARG A 9 -8.73 8.51 12.82
C ARG A 9 -7.51 8.39 11.93
N PRO A 10 -6.30 8.62 12.48
CA PRO A 10 -5.09 8.80 11.69
C PRO A 10 -4.80 7.55 10.86
N ALA A 11 -4.60 7.80 9.57
CA ALA A 11 -4.21 6.85 8.55
C ALA A 11 -2.82 6.27 8.86
N ALA A 12 -2.81 5.15 9.58
CA ALA A 12 -1.72 4.18 9.53
C ALA A 12 -2.35 2.82 9.82
N ALA A 13 -3.13 2.33 8.85
CA ALA A 13 -3.61 0.96 8.86
C ALA A 13 -2.42 0.02 8.94
N ARG A 14 -2.17 -0.42 10.18
CA ARG A 14 -1.36 -1.53 10.65
C ARG A 14 -1.23 -2.62 9.58
N ILE A 15 -0.27 -2.48 8.67
CA ILE A 15 0.89 -3.39 8.62
C ILE A 15 0.54 -4.83 8.96
N LEU A 16 -0.44 -5.47 8.30
CA LEU A 16 -0.92 -6.80 8.66
C LEU A 16 0.30 -7.72 8.79
N ARG A 17 0.60 -8.15 10.01
CA ARG A 17 1.70 -9.05 10.40
C ARG A 17 1.47 -10.49 9.88
N GLY A 18 1.14 -10.64 8.60
CA GLY A 18 0.90 -11.94 7.96
C GLY A 18 1.73 -12.07 6.70
N ARG A 19 2.28 -13.27 6.47
CA ARG A 19 2.73 -13.68 5.14
C ARG A 19 1.47 -13.85 4.29
N GLY A 20 1.37 -13.17 3.14
CA GLY A 20 0.25 -13.32 2.19
C GLY A 20 -0.39 -11.99 1.77
N SER A 21 -1.26 -12.05 0.76
CA SER A 21 -1.92 -10.86 0.22
C SER A 21 -2.84 -10.17 1.26
N VAL A 22 -2.99 -8.85 1.14
CA VAL A 22 -3.91 -8.07 1.99
C VAL A 22 -5.38 -8.30 1.58
N PHE A 23 -5.60 -8.85 0.38
CA PHE A 23 -6.92 -9.07 -0.16
C PHE A 23 -7.57 -10.30 0.46
N LEU A 24 -8.85 -10.17 0.78
CA LEU A 24 -9.63 -11.20 1.45
C LEU A 24 -10.71 -11.72 0.51
N THR A 25 -10.95 -13.02 0.60
CA THR A 25 -12.19 -13.60 0.07
C THR A 25 -13.39 -13.10 0.87
N GLN A 26 -14.59 -13.27 0.32
CA GLN A 26 -15.83 -13.00 1.05
C GLN A 26 -16.13 -14.06 2.11
N HIS A 27 -15.54 -15.25 1.99
CA HIS A 27 -15.83 -16.39 2.84
C HIS A 27 -14.95 -16.42 4.09
N ARG A 28 -15.51 -16.94 5.19
CA ARG A 28 -14.72 -17.27 6.39
C ARG A 28 -13.79 -18.44 6.11
N ALA A 29 -12.64 -18.44 6.78
CA ALA A 29 -11.71 -19.56 6.71
C ALA A 29 -12.37 -20.83 7.23
N ARG A 30 -12.28 -21.90 6.45
CA ARG A 30 -12.71 -23.24 6.86
C ARG A 30 -11.66 -23.87 7.77
N ALA A 31 -12.06 -24.87 8.55
CA ALA A 31 -11.11 -25.69 9.30
C ALA A 31 -10.07 -26.29 8.34
N GLY A 32 -8.78 -26.19 8.70
CA GLY A 32 -7.66 -26.69 7.88
C GLY A 32 -6.98 -25.66 6.97
N VAL A 33 -7.49 -24.43 6.86
CA VAL A 33 -6.76 -23.35 6.17
C VAL A 33 -5.50 -22.99 6.98
N PRO A 34 -4.31 -22.90 6.35
CA PRO A 34 -3.10 -22.47 7.04
C PRO A 34 -3.28 -21.11 7.72
N ALA A 35 -2.82 -20.97 8.96
CA ALA A 35 -3.01 -19.73 9.74
C ALA A 35 -2.46 -18.48 9.04
N LEU A 36 -1.46 -18.62 8.17
CA LEU A 36 -0.91 -17.53 7.37
C LEU A 36 -1.92 -16.98 6.35
N ASP A 37 -2.82 -17.82 5.84
CA ASP A 37 -3.85 -17.48 4.87
C ASP A 37 -5.15 -17.01 5.54
N VAL A 38 -5.14 -16.74 6.85
CA VAL A 38 -6.30 -16.23 7.59
C VAL A 38 -6.04 -14.80 8.06
N CYS A 39 -7.02 -13.92 7.86
CA CYS A 39 -6.97 -12.58 8.44
C CYS A 39 -7.33 -12.64 9.92
N LEU A 40 -6.39 -12.28 10.79
CA LEU A 40 -6.58 -12.30 12.25
C LEU A 40 -7.66 -11.33 12.75
N VAL A 41 -7.99 -10.30 11.96
CA VAL A 41 -9.01 -9.30 12.34
C VAL A 41 -10.41 -9.75 11.93
N THR A 42 -10.56 -10.38 10.77
CA THR A 42 -11.89 -10.67 10.18
C THR A 42 -12.24 -12.15 10.13
N GLY A 43 -11.28 -13.05 10.37
CA GLY A 43 -11.45 -14.51 10.24
C GLY A 43 -11.67 -14.99 8.80
N ARG A 44 -11.50 -14.12 7.80
CA ARG A 44 -11.67 -14.46 6.38
C ARG A 44 -10.38 -15.01 5.79
N THR A 45 -10.53 -15.89 4.80
CA THR A 45 -9.40 -16.40 4.02
C THR A 45 -8.80 -15.30 3.17
N ARG A 46 -7.47 -15.21 3.13
CA ARG A 46 -6.70 -14.36 2.22
C ARG A 46 -6.70 -14.94 0.82
N LEU A 47 -6.66 -14.06 -0.18
CA LEU A 47 -6.41 -14.49 -1.55
C LEU A 47 -4.94 -14.90 -1.72
N SER A 48 -4.69 -15.86 -2.60
CA SER A 48 -3.34 -16.11 -3.09
C SER A 48 -2.82 -14.86 -3.83
N ASP A 49 -1.51 -14.63 -3.81
CA ASP A 49 -0.90 -13.47 -4.50
C ASP A 49 -1.24 -13.44 -5.98
N ARG A 50 -1.28 -14.62 -6.63
CA ARG A 50 -1.71 -14.74 -8.03
C ARG A 50 -3.15 -14.25 -8.22
N ARG A 51 -4.10 -14.75 -7.41
CA ARG A 51 -5.51 -14.38 -7.56
C ARG A 51 -5.75 -12.91 -7.20
N ALA A 52 -5.04 -12.40 -6.21
CA ALA A 52 -5.05 -10.99 -5.85
C ALA A 52 -4.54 -10.11 -7.02
N ALA A 53 -3.48 -10.52 -7.70
CA ALA A 53 -2.97 -9.80 -8.87
C ALA A 53 -4.00 -9.78 -10.01
N GLU A 54 -4.57 -10.94 -10.35
CA GLU A 54 -5.60 -11.05 -11.40
C GLU A 54 -6.81 -10.14 -11.12
N ILE A 55 -7.33 -10.17 -9.88
CA ILE A 55 -8.50 -9.36 -9.50
C ILE A 55 -8.16 -7.87 -9.49
N LEU A 56 -7.01 -7.48 -8.94
CA LEU A 56 -6.57 -6.09 -8.90
C LEU A 56 -6.44 -5.53 -10.31
N GLU A 57 -5.73 -6.24 -11.18
CA GLU A 57 -5.47 -5.81 -12.54
C GLU A 57 -6.79 -5.66 -13.31
N ALA A 58 -7.69 -6.64 -13.19
CA ALA A 58 -9.00 -6.57 -13.83
C ALA A 58 -9.84 -5.39 -13.30
N ALA A 59 -9.86 -5.17 -11.98
CA ALA A 59 -10.67 -4.12 -11.35
C ALA A 59 -10.13 -2.70 -11.63
N THR A 60 -8.83 -2.55 -11.83
CA THR A 60 -8.17 -1.25 -12.04
C THR A 60 -8.00 -0.89 -13.51
N ARG A 61 -8.24 -1.82 -14.44
CA ARG A 61 -8.20 -1.56 -15.89
C ARG A 61 -8.92 -0.27 -16.33
N PRO A 62 -10.17 0.03 -15.90
CA PRO A 62 -10.83 1.29 -16.28
C PRO A 62 -10.19 2.54 -15.66
N LEU A 63 -9.52 2.39 -14.51
CA LEU A 63 -8.84 3.50 -13.82
C LEU A 63 -7.45 3.77 -14.40
N ALA A 64 -6.77 2.73 -14.88
CA ALA A 64 -5.45 2.84 -15.49
C ALA A 64 -5.50 3.54 -16.85
N HIS A 65 -6.63 3.44 -17.55
CA HIS A 65 -6.83 3.98 -18.90
C HIS A 65 -8.11 4.81 -19.01
N PRO A 66 -8.19 5.95 -18.32
CA PRO A 66 -9.42 6.75 -18.21
C PRO A 66 -9.87 7.37 -19.55
N GLN A 67 -8.99 7.37 -20.57
CA GLN A 67 -9.23 7.94 -21.89
C GLN A 67 -9.87 6.94 -22.88
N VAL A 68 -9.88 5.64 -22.57
CA VAL A 68 -10.46 4.60 -23.43
C VAL A 68 -11.97 4.57 -23.22
N ARG A 69 -12.73 5.06 -24.22
CA ARG A 69 -14.20 5.18 -24.17
C ARG A 69 -14.94 4.00 -24.81
N ASP A 70 -14.31 3.33 -25.78
CA ASP A 70 -14.90 2.18 -26.51
C ASP A 70 -14.21 0.87 -26.14
N ALA A 71 -15.00 -0.16 -25.82
CA ALA A 71 -14.55 -1.43 -25.26
C ALA A 71 -13.95 -2.43 -26.27
N VAL A 72 -13.62 -2.01 -27.50
CA VAL A 72 -13.27 -2.94 -28.60
C VAL A 72 -11.78 -3.27 -28.71
N GLU A 73 -10.87 -2.55 -28.04
CA GLU A 73 -9.48 -3.02 -27.89
C GLU A 73 -8.89 -2.78 -26.48
N PRO A 74 -9.25 -3.56 -25.44
CA PRO A 74 -8.59 -3.47 -24.15
C PRO A 74 -8.10 -4.81 -23.61
N VAL A 75 -7.68 -5.74 -24.47
CA VAL A 75 -6.94 -6.94 -24.02
C VAL A 75 -5.44 -6.63 -23.82
N LEU A 76 -4.90 -5.62 -24.51
CA LEU A 76 -3.47 -5.28 -24.47
C LEU A 76 -3.05 -4.31 -23.35
N LEU A 77 -3.96 -3.48 -22.82
CA LEU A 77 -3.55 -2.33 -22.00
C LEU A 77 -3.38 -2.63 -20.50
N GLY A 78 -3.84 -3.79 -20.00
CA GLY A 78 -3.64 -4.19 -18.60
C GLY A 78 -4.23 -3.22 -17.56
N GLY A 79 -4.27 -3.64 -16.29
CA GLY A 79 -4.57 -2.76 -15.16
C GLY A 79 -3.32 -2.49 -14.32
N TRP A 80 -3.50 -1.93 -13.13
CA TRP A 80 -2.42 -1.79 -12.18
C TRP A 80 -2.04 -3.13 -11.54
N THR A 81 -0.74 -3.32 -11.37
CA THR A 81 -0.16 -4.55 -10.83
C THR A 81 0.18 -4.41 -9.34
N LEU A 82 0.26 -5.54 -8.63
CA LEU A 82 0.75 -5.56 -7.24
C LEU A 82 2.18 -5.02 -7.12
N GLN A 83 3.00 -5.19 -8.15
CA GLN A 83 4.36 -4.67 -8.19
C GLN A 83 4.37 -3.13 -8.25
N GLN A 84 3.48 -2.52 -9.04
CA GLN A 84 3.32 -1.07 -9.07
C GLN A 84 2.83 -0.54 -7.72
N LEU A 85 1.85 -1.19 -7.09
CA LEU A 85 1.41 -0.81 -5.74
C LEU A 85 2.54 -0.90 -4.72
N ARG A 86 3.36 -1.96 -4.77
CA ARG A 86 4.53 -2.10 -3.91
C ARG A 86 5.55 -0.99 -4.18
N HIS A 87 5.77 -0.61 -5.43
CA HIS A 87 6.65 0.50 -5.79
C HIS A 87 6.16 1.82 -5.19
N SER A 88 4.90 2.18 -5.41
CA SER A 88 4.30 3.41 -4.87
C SER A 88 4.33 3.45 -3.35
N ALA A 89 4.04 2.33 -2.67
CA ALA A 89 4.10 2.26 -1.22
C ALA A 89 5.51 2.52 -0.67
N LEU A 90 6.55 1.99 -1.33
CA LEU A 90 7.93 2.25 -0.92
C LEU A 90 8.33 3.71 -1.16
N THR A 91 7.92 4.31 -2.27
CA THR A 91 8.17 5.74 -2.53
C THR A 91 7.49 6.64 -1.48
N HIS A 92 6.23 6.36 -1.14
CA HIS A 92 5.54 7.12 -0.08
C HIS A 92 6.19 6.94 1.30
N GLU A 93 6.66 5.74 1.66
CA GLU A 93 7.44 5.54 2.89
C GLU A 93 8.72 6.39 2.93
N ALA A 94 9.35 6.58 1.77
CA ALA A 94 10.52 7.45 1.62
C ALA A 94 10.15 8.91 1.84
N GLU A 95 9.04 9.37 1.25
CA GLU A 95 8.51 10.74 1.39
C GLU A 95 8.06 11.05 2.82
N GLU A 96 7.49 10.08 3.52
CA GLU A 96 7.14 10.20 4.95
C GLU A 96 8.39 10.32 5.84
N GLY A 97 9.57 10.03 5.31
CA GLY A 97 10.85 10.12 6.02
C GLY A 97 11.06 8.96 6.98
N THR A 98 10.60 7.76 6.59
CA THR A 98 10.87 6.52 7.33
C THR A 98 12.39 6.31 7.43
N ASN A 99 12.88 5.97 8.63
CA ASN A 99 14.31 5.69 8.79
C ASN A 99 14.72 4.44 7.99
N MET A 100 15.94 4.45 7.45
CA MET A 100 16.45 3.41 6.56
C MET A 100 16.41 1.98 7.16
N PRO A 101 16.77 1.74 8.44
CA PRO A 101 16.67 0.40 9.03
C PRO A 101 15.23 -0.13 9.09
N THR A 102 14.27 0.72 9.46
CA THR A 102 12.84 0.35 9.50
C THR A 102 12.32 0.07 8.10
N TRP A 103 12.72 0.89 7.14
CA TRP A 103 12.33 0.73 5.75
C TRP A 103 12.88 -0.56 5.14
N LEU A 104 14.14 -0.91 5.44
CA LEU A 104 14.76 -2.19 5.06
C LEU A 104 14.01 -3.39 5.64
N ALA A 105 13.73 -3.38 6.95
CA ALA A 105 13.03 -4.47 7.62
C ALA A 105 11.59 -4.67 7.08
N ARG A 106 10.87 -3.59 6.81
CA ARG A 106 9.49 -3.64 6.29
C ARG A 106 9.42 -4.07 4.83
N SER A 107 10.29 -3.53 3.99
CA SER A 107 10.31 -3.78 2.54
C SER A 107 10.83 -5.17 2.16
N ARG A 108 11.55 -5.83 3.08
CA ARG A 108 12.22 -7.14 2.89
C ARG A 108 13.28 -7.14 1.79
N HIS A 109 13.86 -5.99 1.51
CA HIS A 109 15.02 -5.88 0.65
C HIS A 109 16.27 -6.42 1.35
N ALA A 110 17.12 -7.14 0.62
CA ALA A 110 18.34 -7.73 1.18
C ALA A 110 19.43 -6.69 1.48
N SER A 111 19.35 -5.50 0.85
CA SER A 111 20.33 -4.43 1.02
C SER A 111 19.72 -3.06 0.76
N VAL A 112 20.30 -2.02 1.36
CA VAL A 112 19.96 -0.62 1.11
C VAL A 112 20.09 -0.27 -0.37
N ARG A 113 21.13 -0.78 -1.03
CA ARG A 113 21.35 -0.57 -2.47
C ARG A 113 20.15 -0.95 -3.33
N SER A 114 19.45 -2.03 -2.97
CA SER A 114 18.25 -2.46 -3.70
C SER A 114 17.01 -1.57 -3.43
N LEU A 115 17.03 -0.77 -2.35
CA LEU A 115 16.00 0.20 -2.00
C LEU A 115 16.22 1.58 -2.60
N GLU A 116 17.46 1.95 -2.94
CA GLU A 116 17.83 3.26 -3.47
C GLU A 116 16.96 3.70 -4.66
N ARG A 117 16.50 2.73 -5.47
CA ARG A 117 15.53 2.97 -6.57
C ARG A 117 14.27 3.72 -6.12
N TYR A 118 13.78 3.45 -4.91
CA TYR A 118 12.55 4.00 -4.36
C TYR A 118 12.79 5.23 -3.48
N ALA A 119 14.06 5.51 -3.12
CA ALA A 119 14.47 6.62 -2.25
C ALA A 119 14.60 7.94 -3.01
N ARG A 120 13.50 8.37 -3.63
CA ARG A 120 13.43 9.63 -4.40
C ARG A 120 12.30 10.52 -3.87
N PRO A 121 12.41 11.03 -2.63
CA PRO A 121 11.42 11.97 -2.11
C PRO A 121 11.42 13.24 -2.95
N GLY A 122 10.23 13.80 -3.21
CA GLY A 122 10.09 15.10 -3.83
C GLY A 122 10.69 16.22 -2.98
N ILE A 123 11.03 17.35 -3.61
CA ILE A 123 11.59 18.52 -2.92
C ILE A 123 10.68 19.01 -1.78
N ASP A 124 9.35 19.00 -1.99
CA ASP A 124 8.36 19.41 -0.99
C ASP A 124 8.34 18.45 0.21
N ALA A 125 8.43 17.14 -0.04
CA ALA A 125 8.49 16.14 1.02
C ALA A 125 9.74 16.31 1.90
N VAL A 126 10.88 16.68 1.30
CA VAL A 126 12.11 16.99 2.04
C VAL A 126 11.95 18.27 2.86
N ALA A 127 11.39 19.33 2.27
CA ALA A 127 11.14 20.60 2.97
C ALA A 127 10.23 20.39 4.19
N ASP A 128 9.12 19.69 4.03
CA ASP A 128 8.19 19.35 5.11
C ASP A 128 8.86 18.50 6.20
N TYR A 129 9.68 17.52 5.81
CA TYR A 129 10.42 16.67 6.74
C TYR A 129 11.38 17.47 7.62
N VAL A 130 12.08 18.45 7.03
CA VAL A 130 13.00 19.36 7.73
C VAL A 130 12.21 20.29 8.64
N ALA A 131 11.14 20.92 8.14
CA ALA A 131 10.31 21.84 8.91
C ALA A 131 9.73 21.19 10.17
N ARG A 132 9.24 19.94 10.08
CA ARG A 132 8.74 19.17 11.24
C ARG A 132 9.80 18.92 12.31
N ARG A 133 11.08 18.95 11.95
CA ARG A 133 12.21 18.68 12.86
C ARG A 133 12.95 19.94 13.28
N ASP A 134 12.57 21.10 12.78
CA ASP A 134 13.21 22.36 13.14
C ASP A 134 13.05 22.63 14.65
N PRO A 135 14.15 22.62 15.43
CA PRO A 135 14.08 22.94 16.84
C PRO A 135 13.66 24.40 17.08
N GLN A 136 13.95 25.33 16.17
CA GLN A 136 13.60 26.75 16.32
C GLN A 136 12.11 27.03 16.13
N ALA A 137 11.39 26.18 15.38
CA ALA A 137 9.93 26.26 15.27
C ALA A 137 9.22 26.10 16.63
N ARG A 138 9.83 25.35 17.58
CA ARG A 138 9.28 25.12 18.92
C ARG A 138 9.48 26.30 19.89
N HIS A 139 10.38 27.23 19.59
CA HIS A 139 10.70 28.37 20.46
C HIS A 139 9.89 29.64 20.17
N ARG A 140 8.97 29.61 19.20
CA ARG A 140 8.17 30.77 18.76
C ARG A 140 6.71 30.77 19.25
N THR A 141 6.35 29.85 20.13
CA THR A 141 5.01 29.77 20.75
C THR A 141 5.09 30.23 22.19
#